data_AF-A0A419S3T9-F1
#
_entry.id   AF-A0A419S3T9-F1
#
_cell.length_a   1.000
_cell.length_b   1.000
_cell.length_c   1.000
_cell.angle_alpha   90.00
_cell.angle_beta   90.00
_cell.angle_gamma   90.00
#
_symmetry.space_group_name_H-M   'P 1'
#
loop_
_entity.id
_entity.type
_entity.pdbx_description
1 polymer ?
#
loop_
_entity_poly.entity_id
_entity_poly.type
_entity_poly.pdbx_seq_one_letter_code
_entity_poly.pdbx_strand_id
1 'polypeptide(L)' 'MTTTMLNKIKLLPATKQKEIEDFVEFLASKYLSVEEESSLENRRMQIMGRYKGKIKMSDDFNQTPDDFQDYI' A
#
# COMPACT_ATOMS: atom_id res chain seq x y z
N MET A 1 16.33 0.72 -31.76
CA MET A 1 15.26 1.66 -31.39
C MET A 1 15.57 2.48 -30.12
N THR A 2 16.60 2.16 -29.33
CA THR A 2 16.92 2.84 -28.05
C THR A 2 17.83 4.06 -28.18
N THR A 3 18.74 4.05 -29.16
CA THR A 3 19.75 5.10 -29.36
C THR A 3 19.16 6.46 -29.76
N THR A 4 18.05 6.47 -30.49
CA THR A 4 17.38 7.70 -30.94
C THR A 4 16.66 8.44 -29.81
N MET A 5 16.15 7.73 -28.79
CA MET A 5 15.46 8.33 -27.65
C MET A 5 16.45 9.00 -26.68
N LEU A 6 17.57 8.32 -26.39
CA LEU A 6 18.61 8.84 -25.49
C LEU A 6 19.22 10.15 -26.01
N ASN A 7 19.41 10.26 -27.33
CA ASN A 7 19.88 11.49 -27.97
C ASN A 7 18.88 12.65 -27.82
N LYS A 8 17.57 12.36 -27.91
CA LYS A 8 16.52 13.37 -27.71
C LYS A 8 16.46 13.86 -26.27
N ILE A 9 16.68 12.98 -25.30
CA ILE A 9 16.70 13.36 -23.87
C ILE A 9 17.90 14.25 -23.56
N LYS A 10 19.08 13.94 -24.13
CA LYS A 10 20.30 14.76 -23.96
C LYS A 10 20.20 16.17 -24.54
N LEU A 11 19.35 16.38 -25.54
CA LEU A 11 19.10 17.69 -26.16
C LEU A 11 18.20 18.59 -25.30
N LEU A 12 17.53 18.05 -24.28
CA LEU A 12 16.66 18.81 -23.39
C LEU A 12 17.46 19.53 -22.30
N PRO A 13 16.94 20.64 -21.76
CA PRO A 13 17.51 21.29 -20.57
C PRO A 13 17.57 20.34 -19.37
N ALA A 14 18.53 20.54 -18.46
CA ALA A 14 18.73 19.70 -17.28
C ALA A 14 17.46 19.56 -16.40
N THR A 15 16.63 20.61 -16.34
CA THR A 15 15.35 20.58 -15.62
C THR A 15 14.38 19.55 -16.21
N LYS A 16 14.33 19.44 -17.53
CA LYS A 16 13.47 18.47 -18.24
C LYS A 16 14.04 17.06 -18.22
N GLN A 17 15.36 16.91 -18.16
CA GLN A 17 15.98 15.59 -17.96
C GLN A 17 15.61 15.00 -16.60
N LYS A 18 15.63 15.83 -15.54
CA LYS A 18 15.21 15.42 -14.21
C LYS A 18 13.74 15.02 -14.14
N GLU A 19 12.85 15.78 -14.78
CA GLU A 19 11.42 15.44 -14.86
C GLU A 19 11.19 14.07 -15.53
N ILE A 20 12.00 13.74 -16.54
CA ILE A 20 11.94 12.43 -17.20
C ILE A 20 12.45 11.32 -16.27
N GLU A 21 13.55 11.58 -15.54
CA GLU A 21 14.09 10.65 -14.55
C GLU A 21 13.05 10.33 -13.46
N ASP A 22 12.45 11.37 -12.86
CA ASP A 22 11.40 11.25 -11.85
C ASP A 22 10.18 10.47 -12.41
N PHE A 23 9.80 10.71 -13.67
CA PHE A 23 8.69 10.01 -14.31
C PHE A 23 9.00 8.53 -14.58
N VAL A 24 10.21 8.22 -15.00
CA VAL A 24 10.64 6.83 -15.19
C VAL A 24 10.70 6.10 -13.85
N GLU A 25 11.20 6.76 -12.80
CA GLU A 25 11.20 6.20 -11.44
C GLU A 25 9.78 5.97 -10.93
N PHE A 26 8.85 6.89 -11.19
CA PHE A 26 7.43 6.69 -10.89
C PHE A 26 6.81 5.50 -11.65
N LEU A 27 7.11 5.35 -12.95
CA LEU A 27 6.60 4.23 -13.71
C LEU A 27 7.20 2.90 -13.25
N ALA A 28 8.49 2.88 -12.94
CA ALA A 28 9.13 1.72 -12.35
C ALA A 28 8.51 1.38 -10.99
N SER A 29 8.34 2.38 -10.12
CA SER A 29 7.76 2.17 -8.79
C SER A 29 6.31 1.67 -8.85
N LYS A 30 5.52 2.18 -9.80
CA LYS A 30 4.11 1.86 -9.95
C LYS A 30 3.82 0.55 -10.67
N TYR A 31 4.69 0.11 -11.59
CA TYR A 31 4.40 -1.04 -12.45
C TYR A 31 5.41 -2.18 -12.37
N LEU A 32 6.63 -1.91 -11.87
CA LEU A 32 7.68 -2.93 -11.71
C LEU A 32 7.84 -3.39 -10.25
N SER A 33 7.52 -2.57 -9.25
CA SER A 33 7.55 -2.97 -7.82
C SER A 33 6.29 -3.72 -7.36
N VAL A 34 5.34 -4.00 -8.24
CA VAL A 34 4.05 -4.63 -7.90
C VAL A 34 4.12 -6.15 -7.90
N GLU A 35 5.29 -6.74 -7.65
CA GLU A 35 5.34 -8.13 -7.18
C GLU A 35 5.11 -8.22 -5.66
N GLU A 36 5.28 -7.14 -4.90
CA GLU A 36 5.12 -7.19 -3.43
C GLU A 36 3.86 -6.51 -2.88
N GLU A 37 3.20 -5.64 -3.65
CA GLU A 37 1.87 -5.15 -3.29
C GLU A 37 0.79 -6.04 -3.88
N SER A 38 0.67 -7.24 -3.31
CA SER A 38 -0.60 -7.95 -3.36
C SER A 38 -1.69 -6.93 -3.00
N SER A 39 -2.70 -6.80 -3.86
CA SER A 39 -3.80 -5.85 -3.71
C SER A 39 -4.30 -5.78 -2.25
N LEU A 40 -4.89 -4.66 -1.82
CA LEU A 40 -5.52 -4.56 -0.48
C LEU A 40 -6.44 -5.76 -0.19
N GLU A 41 -7.11 -6.29 -1.21
CA GLU A 41 -7.85 -7.56 -1.22
C GLU A 41 -6.98 -8.76 -0.79
N ASN A 42 -5.85 -8.97 -1.46
CA ASN A 42 -4.93 -10.07 -1.18
C ASN A 42 -4.27 -9.94 0.21
N ARG A 43 -3.89 -8.73 0.64
CA ARG A 43 -3.38 -8.48 2.00
C ARG A 43 -4.43 -8.82 3.06
N ARG A 44 -5.68 -8.45 2.83
CA ARG A 44 -6.81 -8.79 3.71
C ARG A 44 -7.05 -10.30 3.78
N MET A 45 -7.00 -11.00 2.64
CA MET A 45 -7.13 -12.46 2.61
C MET A 45 -6.02 -13.17 3.37
N GLN A 46 -4.77 -12.72 3.27
CA GLN A 46 -3.63 -13.34 3.99
C GLN A 46 -3.71 -13.17 5.53
N ILE A 47 -4.38 -12.12 6.01
CA ILE A 47 -4.43 -11.80 7.44
C ILE A 47 -5.69 -12.36 8.12
N MET A 48 -6.71 -12.72 7.34
CA MET A 48 -7.97 -13.24 7.86
C MET A 48 -7.76 -14.55 8.64
N GLY A 49 -8.25 -14.61 9.88
CA GLY A 49 -8.18 -15.81 10.71
C GLY A 49 -6.86 -16.05 11.45
N ARG A 50 -5.85 -15.16 11.33
CA ARG A 50 -4.56 -15.29 12.05
C ARG A 50 -4.69 -15.48 13.57
N TYR A 51 -5.74 -14.94 14.18
CA TYR A 51 -6.01 -15.02 15.61
C TYR A 51 -7.19 -15.94 15.97
N LYS A 52 -7.68 -16.75 15.03
CA LYS A 52 -8.80 -17.66 15.27
C LYS A 52 -8.44 -18.65 16.40
N GLY A 53 -9.25 -18.68 17.45
CA GLY A 53 -9.04 -19.54 18.63
C GLY A 53 -7.93 -19.08 19.58
N LYS A 54 -7.28 -17.93 19.33
CA LYS A 54 -6.30 -17.33 20.24
C LYS A 54 -6.92 -16.33 21.21
N ILE A 55 -8.13 -15.88 20.94
CA ILE A 55 -8.90 -14.96 21.78
C ILE A 55 -9.97 -15.78 22.49
N LYS A 56 -10.04 -15.64 23.83
CA LYS A 56 -11.17 -16.11 24.63
C LYS A 56 -12.02 -14.89 24.96
N MET A 57 -13.30 -14.95 24.62
CA MET A 57 -14.27 -13.94 25.00
C MET A 57 -14.85 -14.33 26.37
N SER A 58 -14.96 -13.37 27.28
CA SER A 58 -15.57 -13.57 28.58
C SER A 58 -17.09 -13.63 28.44
N ASP A 59 -17.77 -14.31 29.36
CA ASP A 59 -19.22 -14.51 29.34
C ASP A 59 -19.99 -13.18 29.52
N ASP A 60 -19.35 -12.18 30.13
CA ASP A 60 -19.86 -10.84 30.37
C ASP A 60 -19.57 -9.84 29.24
N PHE A 61 -19.03 -10.27 28.09
CA PHE A 61 -18.64 -9.35 27.00
C PHE A 61 -19.76 -8.41 26.51
N ASN A 62 -21.01 -8.87 26.56
CA ASN A 62 -22.16 -8.08 26.16
C ASN A 62 -22.74 -7.24 27.31
N GLN A 63 -22.20 -7.35 28.53
CA GLN A 63 -22.64 -6.55 29.65
C GLN A 63 -22.09 -5.13 29.52
N THR A 64 -22.95 -4.15 29.84
CA THR A 64 -22.53 -2.76 29.88
C THR A 64 -21.63 -2.55 31.09
N PRO A 65 -20.41 -1.99 30.92
CA PRO A 65 -19.54 -1.72 32.05
C PRO A 65 -20.21 -0.72 33.00
N ASP A 66 -19.91 -0.83 34.29
CA ASP A 66 -20.55 -0.02 35.34
C ASP A 66 -20.46 1.49 35.05
N ASP A 67 -19.32 1.94 34.51
CA ASP A 67 -19.06 3.34 34.14
C ASP A 67 -19.99 3.87 33.02
N PHE A 68 -20.65 2.99 32.27
CA PHE A 68 -21.51 3.35 31.13
C PHE A 68 -23.00 3.08 31.39
N GLN A 69 -23.37 2.62 32.58
CA GLN A 69 -24.77 2.32 32.93
C GLN A 69 -25.69 3.55 32.81
N ASP A 70 -25.19 4.73 33.15
CA ASP A 70 -25.97 5.99 33.11
C ASP A 70 -26.26 6.50 31.68
N TYR A 71 -25.68 5.87 30.65
CA TYR A 71 -25.76 6.32 29.24
C TYR A 71 -26.61 5.42 28.34
N ILE A 72 -27.26 4.39 28.90
CA ILE A 72 -28.13 3.44 28.18
C ILE A 72 -29.59 3.64 28.56
#